data_AF-W2TAU6-F1
#
_entry.id   AF-W2TAU6-F1
#
_cell.length_a   1.000
_cell.length_b   1.000
_cell.length_c   1.000
_cell.angle_alpha   90.00
_cell.angle_beta   90.00
_cell.angle_gamma   90.00
#
_symmetry.space_group_name_H-M   'P 1'
#
loop_
_entity.id
_entity.type
_entity.pdbx_description
1 polymer ?
#
loop_
_entity_poly.entity_id
_entity_poly.type
_entity_poly.pdbx_seq_one_letter_code
_entity_poly.pdbx_strand_id
1 'polypeptide(L)'
;MNATQVDCDIMESLATSTKLILMLSIHLICSTISIPILLFTVIKIKNMKLLHPNTRVILLAYILFLGIHSLSRVVLYGTELLRFALPRESGCDVLPSLMRCFIQRLPLNYSMFFIGSSPFMISIERSISTIKISKYEENRAIGPILVVSQV
;
A
#
# COMPACT_ATOMS: atom_id res chain seq x y z
N MET A 1 2.95 -17.69 -22.92
CA MET A 1 3.24 -16.54 -23.80
C MET A 1 4.66 -16.75 -24.31
N ASN A 2 4.87 -16.92 -25.62
CA ASN A 2 6.22 -16.89 -26.17
C ASN A 2 6.65 -15.42 -26.21
N ALA A 3 7.70 -15.07 -25.47
CA ALA A 3 8.30 -13.75 -25.53
C ALA A 3 8.90 -13.53 -26.93
N THR A 4 8.68 -12.36 -27.51
CA THR A 4 9.36 -12.00 -28.77
C THR A 4 10.75 -11.46 -28.45
N GLN A 5 11.67 -11.52 -29.44
CA GLN A 5 13.01 -10.94 -29.28
C GLN A 5 12.95 -9.44 -28.91
N VAL A 6 11.98 -8.71 -29.47
CA VAL A 6 11.74 -7.30 -29.19
C VAL A 6 11.39 -7.08 -27.71
N ASP A 7 10.58 -7.96 -27.11
CA ASP A 7 10.23 -7.86 -25.68
C ASP A 7 11.47 -8.02 -24.79
N CYS A 8 12.38 -8.91 -25.17
CA CYS A 8 13.62 -9.14 -24.43
C CYS A 8 14.59 -7.96 -24.54
N ASP A 9 14.73 -7.37 -25.72
CA ASP A 9 15.60 -6.21 -25.95
C ASP A 9 15.12 -4.97 -25.14
N ILE A 10 13.80 -4.78 -25.04
CA ILE A 10 13.20 -3.73 -24.21
C ILE A 10 13.52 -3.97 -22.72
N MET A 11 13.36 -5.22 -22.24
CA MET A 11 13.63 -5.54 -20.84
C MET A 11 15.11 -5.40 -20.48
N GLU A 12 16.02 -5.72 -21.40
CA GLU A 12 17.45 -5.50 -21.22
C GLU A 12 17.78 -4.01 -21.08
N SER A 13 17.20 -3.16 -21.93
CA SER A 13 17.34 -1.70 -21.84
C SER A 13 16.79 -1.14 -20.53
N LEU A 14 15.66 -1.66 -20.06
CA LEU A 14 15.06 -1.24 -18.79
C LEU A 14 15.93 -1.65 -17.59
N ALA A 15 16.42 -2.89 -17.59
CA ALA A 15 17.16 -3.44 -16.47
C ALA A 15 18.59 -2.89 -16.35
N THR A 16 19.10 -2.23 -17.37
CA THR A 16 20.38 -1.50 -17.37
C THR A 16 20.20 0.01 -17.15
N SER A 17 18.95 0.50 -17.16
CA SER A 17 18.66 1.93 -17.00
C SER A 17 18.89 2.41 -15.58
N THR A 18 19.96 3.20 -15.39
CA THR A 18 20.32 3.80 -14.09
C THR A 18 19.20 4.64 -13.50
N LYS A 19 18.44 5.36 -14.33
CA LYS A 19 17.32 6.20 -13.88
C LYS A 19 16.22 5.36 -13.23
N LEU A 20 15.89 4.22 -13.85
CA LEU A 20 14.87 3.31 -13.36
C LEU A 20 15.34 2.67 -12.05
N ILE A 21 16.54 2.09 -12.03
CA ILE A 21 17.12 1.46 -10.84
C ILE A 21 17.16 2.43 -9.65
N LEU A 22 17.58 3.68 -9.87
CA LEU A 22 17.63 4.71 -8.83
C LEU A 22 16.23 5.02 -8.29
N MET A 23 15.25 5.22 -9.17
CA MET A 23 13.86 5.48 -8.77
C MET A 23 13.29 4.32 -7.95
N LEU A 24 13.48 3.06 -8.38
CA LEU A 24 13.03 1.88 -7.63
C LEU A 24 13.71 1.80 -6.25
N SER A 25 15.01 2.10 -6.19
CA SER A 25 15.79 2.05 -4.96
C SER A 25 15.29 3.07 -3.93
N ILE A 26 15.01 4.30 -4.37
CA ILE A 26 14.42 5.33 -3.51
C ILE A 26 13.05 4.89 -2.98
N HIS A 27 12.18 4.38 -3.86
CA HIS A 27 10.86 3.90 -3.44
C HIS A 27 10.95 2.73 -2.45
N LEU A 28 11.90 1.82 -2.64
CA LEU A 28 12.15 0.70 -1.73
C LEU A 28 12.60 1.18 -0.36
N ILE A 29 13.56 2.11 -0.29
CA ILE A 29 14.06 2.68 0.97
C ILE A 29 12.94 3.40 1.70
N CYS A 30 12.22 4.31 1.04
CA CYS A 30 11.10 5.04 1.64
C CYS A 30 10.00 4.10 2.14
N SER A 31 9.64 3.08 1.36
CA SER A 31 8.63 2.10 1.75
C SER A 31 9.08 1.26 2.95
N THR A 32 10.35 0.89 3.00
CA THR A 32 10.94 0.13 4.13
C THR A 32 10.94 0.96 5.41
N ILE A 33 11.33 2.24 5.34
CA ILE A 33 11.30 3.17 6.48
C ILE A 33 9.87 3.47 6.93
N SER A 34 8.89 3.46 6.02
CA SER A 34 7.49 3.71 6.39
C SER A 34 6.93 2.63 7.33
N ILE A 35 7.35 1.36 7.19
CA ILE A 35 6.83 0.24 8.00
C ILE A 35 7.02 0.46 9.52
N PRO A 36 8.23 0.73 10.05
CA PRO A 36 8.40 0.98 11.47
C PRO A 36 7.66 2.24 11.95
N ILE A 37 7.55 3.28 11.12
CA ILE A 37 6.77 4.48 11.44
C ILE A 37 5.28 4.13 11.59
N LEU A 38 4.75 3.30 10.70
CA LEU A 38 3.36 2.84 10.77
C LEU A 38 3.11 1.98 12.00
N LEU A 39 4.00 1.05 12.33
CA LEU A 39 3.90 0.23 13.55
C LEU A 39 3.90 1.09 14.82
N PHE A 40 4.81 2.07 14.90
CA PHE A 40 4.83 3.04 15.99
C PHE A 40 3.51 3.84 16.08
N THR A 41 2.96 4.24 14.93
CA THR A 41 1.70 4.99 14.86
C THR A 41 0.51 4.14 15.34
N VAL A 42 0.45 2.84 15.00
CA VAL A 42 -0.58 1.91 15.51
C VAL A 42 -0.54 1.86 17.04
N ILE A 43 0.65 1.68 17.63
CA ILE A 43 0.82 1.62 19.09
C ILE A 43 0.33 2.93 19.72
N LYS A 44 0.71 4.07 19.15
CA LYS A 44 0.30 5.39 19.65
C LYS A 44 -1.21 5.57 19.59
N ILE A 45 -1.86 5.26 18.47
CA ILE A 45 -3.31 5.42 18.28
C ILE A 45 -4.10 4.50 19.22
N LYS A 46 -3.65 3.26 19.42
CA LYS A 46 -4.33 2.34 20.35
C LYS A 46 -4.35 2.87 21.78
N ASN A 47 -3.31 3.60 22.18
CA ASN A 47 -3.16 4.16 23.52
C ASN A 47 -3.76 5.57 23.68
N MET A 48 -4.19 6.23 22.59
CA MET A 48 -4.78 7.57 22.64
C MET A 48 -6.23 7.54 23.16
N LYS A 49 -6.42 7.96 24.41
CA LYS A 49 -7.76 8.05 25.04
C LYS A 49 -8.67 9.11 24.44
N LEU A 50 -8.10 10.17 23.84
CA LEU A 50 -8.86 11.27 23.24
C LEU A 50 -9.62 10.86 21.96
N LEU A 51 -9.20 9.77 21.32
CA LEU A 51 -9.77 9.34 20.07
C LEU A 51 -11.00 8.46 20.30
N HIS A 52 -12.15 8.91 19.82
CA HIS A 52 -13.39 8.15 19.87
C HIS A 52 -13.24 6.79 19.18
N PRO A 53 -13.86 5.70 19.69
CA PRO A 53 -13.72 4.36 19.11
C PRO A 53 -14.02 4.28 17.60
N ASN A 54 -15.01 5.02 17.10
CA ASN A 54 -15.36 5.04 15.67
C ASN A 54 -14.19 5.55 14.81
N THR A 55 -13.66 6.74 15.11
CA THR A 55 -12.52 7.29 14.36
C THR A 55 -11.29 6.40 14.52
N ARG A 56 -11.11 5.80 15.70
CA ARG A 56 -9.99 4.88 15.95
C ARG A 56 -10.03 3.67 15.03
N VAL A 57 -11.20 3.05 14.83
CA VAL A 57 -11.35 1.92 13.92
C VAL A 57 -11.01 2.32 12.48
N ILE A 58 -11.53 3.45 11.99
CA ILE A 58 -11.25 3.92 10.62
C ILE A 58 -9.76 4.22 10.45
N LEU A 59 -9.12 4.88 11.41
CA LEU A 59 -7.69 5.19 11.36
C LEU A 59 -6.81 3.93 11.43
N LEU A 60 -7.18 2.94 12.25
CA LEU A 60 -6.46 1.67 12.32
C LEU A 60 -6.61 0.87 11.02
N ALA A 61 -7.79 0.86 10.41
CA ALA A 61 -8.00 0.26 9.09
C ALA A 61 -7.15 0.97 8.01
N TYR A 62 -7.17 2.30 7.99
CA TYR A 62 -6.33 3.10 7.09
C TYR A 62 -4.84 2.74 7.22
N ILE A 63 -4.31 2.69 8.45
CA ILE A 63 -2.90 2.35 8.69
C ILE A 63 -2.59 0.90 8.32
N LEU A 64 -3.53 -0.02 8.54
CA LEU A 64 -3.39 -1.41 8.11
C LEU A 64 -3.22 -1.49 6.59
N PHE A 65 -4.09 -0.83 5.82
CA PHE A 65 -3.99 -0.80 4.36
C PHE A 65 -2.74 -0.08 3.87
N LEU A 66 -2.32 0.98 4.55
CA LEU A 66 -1.05 1.66 4.28
C LEU A 66 0.15 0.73 4.54
N GLY A 67 0.09 -0.11 5.58
CA GLY A 67 1.07 -1.15 5.85
C GLY A 67 1.12 -2.23 4.76
N ILE A 68 -0.06 -2.74 4.33
CA ILE A 68 -0.17 -3.70 3.22
C ILE A 68 0.40 -3.10 1.93
N HIS A 69 0.09 -1.83 1.65
CA HIS A 69 0.58 -1.12 0.48
C HIS A 69 2.11 -0.96 0.51
N SER A 70 2.66 -0.52 1.63
CA SER A 70 4.11 -0.40 1.82
C SER A 70 4.82 -1.75 1.71
N LEU A 71 4.29 -2.81 2.31
CA LEU A 71 4.83 -4.17 2.18
C LEU A 71 4.80 -4.65 0.73
N SER A 72 3.68 -4.43 0.03
CA SER A 72 3.53 -4.79 -1.39
C SER A 72 4.55 -4.06 -2.25
N ARG A 73 4.83 -2.78 -1.96
CA ARG A 73 5.88 -2.00 -2.63
C ARG A 73 7.29 -2.54 -2.35
N VAL A 74 7.58 -2.92 -1.10
CA VAL A 74 8.87 -3.55 -0.74
C VAL A 74 9.06 -4.85 -1.50
N VAL A 75 8.05 -5.72 -1.55
CA VAL A 75 8.11 -6.98 -2.30
C VAL A 75 8.27 -6.71 -3.81
N LEU A 76 7.48 -5.80 -4.37
CA LEU A 76 7.54 -5.48 -5.80
C LEU A 76 8.92 -4.92 -6.18
N TYR A 77 9.33 -3.80 -5.61
CA TYR A 77 10.59 -3.14 -5.98
C TYR A 77 11.81 -3.93 -5.54
N GLY A 78 11.75 -4.62 -4.40
CA GLY A 78 12.84 -5.48 -3.95
C GLY A 78 13.06 -6.66 -4.89
N THR A 79 11.99 -7.35 -5.31
CA THR A 79 12.15 -8.47 -6.25
C THR A 79 12.57 -8.03 -7.66
N GLU A 80 12.14 -6.85 -8.11
CA GLU A 80 12.63 -6.26 -9.37
C GLU A 80 14.11 -5.89 -9.31
N LEU A 81 14.55 -5.20 -8.25
CA LEU A 81 15.96 -4.84 -8.07
C LEU A 81 16.87 -6.07 -7.92
N LEU A 82 16.41 -7.11 -7.20
CA LEU A 82 17.16 -8.36 -7.08
C LEU A 82 17.32 -9.04 -8.44
N ARG A 83 16.27 -9.07 -9.26
CA ARG A 83 16.38 -9.57 -10.64
C ARG A 83 17.32 -8.72 -11.46
N PHE A 84 17.34 -7.40 -11.25
CA PHE A 84 18.27 -6.53 -11.95
C PHE A 84 19.73 -6.70 -11.48
N ALA A 85 19.95 -7.12 -10.24
CA ALA A 85 21.30 -7.26 -9.68
C ALA A 85 21.94 -8.64 -9.90
N LEU A 86 21.14 -9.70 -10.06
CA LEU A 86 21.67 -11.06 -10.28
C LEU A 86 22.32 -11.20 -11.68
N PRO A 87 23.31 -12.09 -11.85
CA PRO A 87 23.90 -12.39 -13.16
C PRO A 87 22.86 -12.98 -14.10
N ARG A 88 22.84 -12.53 -15.36
CA ARG A 88 21.86 -12.94 -16.38
C ARG A 88 22.57 -13.19 -17.69
N GLU A 89 22.09 -14.16 -18.47
CA GLU A 89 22.63 -14.44 -19.80
C GLU A 89 21.87 -13.67 -20.89
N SER A 90 20.59 -13.32 -20.67
CA SER A 90 19.81 -12.50 -21.61
C SER A 90 18.69 -11.69 -20.94
N GLY A 91 18.22 -10.63 -21.60
CA GLY A 91 17.08 -9.81 -21.16
C GLY A 91 15.75 -10.56 -21.08
N CYS A 92 15.64 -11.74 -21.71
CA CYS A 92 14.47 -12.60 -21.62
C CYS A 92 14.27 -13.20 -20.22
N ASP A 93 15.35 -13.37 -19.44
CA ASP A 93 15.31 -13.95 -18.08
C ASP A 93 14.62 -13.02 -17.06
N VAL A 94 14.51 -11.75 -17.41
CA VAL A 94 13.95 -10.68 -16.58
C VAL A 94 12.44 -10.57 -16.73
N LEU A 95 11.90 -11.12 -17.83
CA LEU A 95 10.51 -10.91 -18.22
C LEU A 95 9.55 -11.39 -17.10
N PRO A 96 8.63 -10.53 -16.64
CA PRO A 96 7.73 -10.89 -15.57
C PRO A 96 6.69 -11.90 -16.05
N SER A 97 6.44 -12.95 -15.26
CA SER A 97 5.33 -13.87 -15.51
C SER A 97 3.98 -13.21 -15.21
N LEU A 98 2.94 -13.59 -15.94
CA LEU A 98 1.59 -13.07 -15.75
C LEU A 98 1.10 -13.25 -14.30
N MET A 99 1.31 -14.45 -13.73
CA MET A 99 0.93 -14.75 -12.35
C MET A 99 1.66 -13.86 -11.33
N ARG A 100 2.96 -13.60 -11.52
CA ARG A 100 3.73 -12.71 -10.64
C ARG A 100 3.19 -11.28 -10.71
N CYS A 101 2.90 -10.81 -11.91
CA CYS A 101 2.30 -9.49 -12.12
C CYS A 101 0.95 -9.36 -11.40
N PHE A 102 0.06 -10.35 -11.54
CA PHE A 102 -1.23 -10.34 -10.85
C PHE A 102 -1.08 -10.35 -9.32
N ILE A 103 -0.27 -11.26 -8.78
CA ILE A 103 -0.07 -11.39 -7.32
C ILE A 103 0.54 -10.13 -6.72
N GLN A 104 1.41 -9.43 -7.43
CA GLN A 104 2.04 -8.21 -6.93
C GLN A 104 1.16 -6.96 -7.13
N ARG A 105 0.42 -6.87 -8.24
CA ARG A 105 -0.42 -5.69 -8.55
C ARG A 105 -1.75 -5.67 -7.81
N LEU A 106 -2.37 -6.83 -7.58
CA LEU A 106 -3.66 -6.92 -6.90
C LEU A 106 -3.64 -6.28 -5.49
N PRO A 107 -2.73 -6.67 -4.57
CA PRO A 107 -2.70 -6.08 -3.23
C PRO A 107 -2.31 -4.59 -3.26
N LEU A 108 -1.46 -4.19 -4.21
CA LEU A 108 -1.03 -2.80 -4.37
C LEU A 108 -2.17 -1.88 -4.80
N ASN A 109 -2.96 -2.31 -5.79
CA ASN A 109 -4.12 -1.54 -6.26
C ASN A 109 -5.27 -1.54 -5.25
N TYR A 110 -5.55 -2.69 -4.65
CA TYR A 110 -6.61 -2.81 -3.65
C TYR A 110 -6.32 -1.91 -2.44
N SER A 111 -5.10 -1.98 -1.89
CA SER A 111 -4.71 -1.12 -0.77
C SER A 111 -4.72 0.37 -1.13
N MET A 112 -4.33 0.75 -2.36
CA MET A 112 -4.37 2.13 -2.82
C MET A 112 -5.80 2.71 -2.82
N PHE A 113 -6.79 1.90 -3.23
CA PHE A 113 -8.19 2.32 -3.20
C PHE A 113 -8.68 2.61 -1.77
N PHE A 114 -8.37 1.72 -0.82
CA PHE A 114 -8.71 1.90 0.59
C PHE A 114 -8.03 3.13 1.21
N ILE A 115 -6.75 3.33 0.90
CA ILE A 115 -5.99 4.51 1.35
C ILE A 115 -6.63 5.79 0.80
N GLY A 116 -7.06 5.80 -0.47
CA GLY A 116 -7.70 6.95 -1.10
C GLY A 116 -9.09 7.27 -0.53
N SER A 117 -9.89 6.26 -0.20
CA SER A 117 -11.26 6.44 0.32
C SER A 117 -11.33 6.69 1.84
N SER A 118 -10.31 6.30 2.61
CA SER A 118 -10.30 6.44 4.07
C SER A 118 -10.38 7.89 4.58
N PRO A 119 -9.64 8.88 4.03
CA PRO A 119 -9.79 10.27 4.43
C PRO A 119 -11.23 10.77 4.28
N PHE A 120 -11.90 10.37 3.20
CA PHE A 120 -13.30 10.72 2.96
C PHE A 120 -14.24 10.11 4.02
N MET A 121 -14.03 8.85 4.40
CA MET A 121 -14.81 8.22 5.47
C MET A 121 -14.56 8.86 6.84
N ILE A 122 -13.33 9.29 7.12
CA ILE A 122 -13.01 10.06 8.33
C ILE A 122 -13.77 11.40 8.29
N SER A 123 -13.78 12.10 7.16
CA SER A 123 -14.55 13.36 7.03
C SER A 123 -16.04 13.16 7.31
N ILE A 124 -16.66 12.10 6.77
CA ILE A 124 -18.07 11.77 7.04
C ILE A 124 -18.28 11.49 8.53
N GLU A 125 -17.42 10.66 9.12
CA GLU A 125 -17.50 10.30 10.54
C GLU A 125 -17.44 11.57 11.42
N ARG A 126 -16.52 12.48 11.12
CA ARG A 126 -16.39 13.76 11.82
C ARG A 126 -17.60 14.67 11.62
N SER A 127 -18.17 14.73 10.42
CA SER A 127 -19.42 15.47 10.17
C SER A 127 -20.58 14.92 11.00
N ILE A 128 -20.72 13.59 11.09
CA ILE A 128 -21.78 12.95 11.90
C ILE A 128 -21.57 13.26 13.39
N SER A 129 -20.33 13.19 13.87
CA SER A 129 -19.97 13.52 15.26
C SER A 129 -20.35 14.96 15.61
N THR A 130 -20.08 15.92 14.72
CA THR A 130 -20.45 17.33 14.92
C THR A 130 -21.97 17.57 14.90
N ILE A 131 -22.70 16.91 14.00
CA ILE A 131 -24.15 17.13 13.85
C ILE A 131 -24.95 16.43 14.96
N LYS A 132 -24.51 15.26 15.42
CA LYS A 132 -25.27 14.38 16.34
C LYS A 132 -24.55 14.14 17.67
N ILE A 133 -23.96 15.18 18.26
CA ILE A 133 -23.10 15.05 19.45
C ILE A 133 -23.77 14.30 20.62
N SER A 134 -25.07 14.49 20.85
CA SER A 134 -25.77 13.88 22.01
C SER A 134 -25.97 12.36 21.91
N LYS A 135 -26.10 11.82 20.69
CA LYS A 135 -26.30 10.37 20.45
C LYS A 135 -25.03 9.67 19.99
N TYR A 136 -24.00 10.43 19.65
CA TYR A 136 -22.79 9.92 19.03
C TYR A 136 -21.89 9.18 20.04
N GLU A 137 -21.78 9.67 21.28
CA GLU A 137 -20.98 9.06 22.35
C GLU A 137 -21.39 7.61 22.67
N GLU A 138 -22.69 7.30 22.55
CA GLU A 138 -23.21 5.96 22.80
C GLU A 138 -23.04 5.02 21.59
N ASN A 139 -22.89 5.58 20.38
CA ASN A 139 -22.86 4.80 19.15
C ASN A 139 -21.43 4.44 18.72
N ARG A 140 -21.08 3.16 18.82
CA ARG A 140 -19.77 2.62 18.42
C ARG A 140 -19.77 1.84 17.09
N ALA A 141 -20.91 1.83 16.38
CA ALA A 141 -21.08 1.02 15.18
C ALA A 141 -20.75 1.78 13.88
N ILE A 142 -20.82 3.13 13.90
CA ILE A 142 -20.63 3.95 12.70
C ILE A 142 -19.24 3.75 12.08
N GLY A 143 -18.18 3.67 12.91
CA GLY A 143 -16.81 3.47 12.41
C GLY A 143 -16.65 2.18 11.61
N PRO A 144 -16.96 1.01 12.19
CA PRO A 144 -16.95 -0.27 11.46
C PRO A 144 -17.80 -0.27 10.19
N ILE A 145 -19.01 0.31 10.22
CA ILE A 145 -19.89 0.38 9.05
C ILE A 145 -19.23 1.17 7.91
N LEU A 146 -18.62 2.32 8.22
CA LEU A 146 -17.91 3.12 7.23
C LEU A 146 -16.71 2.39 6.63
N VAL A 147 -15.97 1.60 7.42
CA VAL A 147 -14.88 0.76 6.90
C VAL A 147 -15.41 -0.34 5.96
N VAL A 148 -16.50 -1.02 6.33
CA VAL A 148 -17.09 -2.06 5.48
C VAL A 148 -17.63 -1.49 4.17
N SER A 149 -18.16 -0.26 4.18
CA SER A 149 -18.64 0.41 2.97
C SER A 149 -17.55 0.79 1.95
N GLN A 150 -16.28 0.65 2.31
CA GLN A 150 -15.14 0.86 1.41
C GLN A 150 -14.80 -0.39 0.57
N VAL A 151 -15.37 -1.56 0.91
CA VAL A 151 -15.22 -2.83 0.16
C VAL A 151 -16.30 -2.90 -0.92
#